data_AF-A0A5F1ZWH9-F1
#
_entry.id   AF-A0A5F1ZWH9-F1
#
_cell.length_a   1.000
_cell.length_b   1.000
_cell.length_c   1.000
_cell.angle_alpha   90.00
_cell.angle_beta   90.00
_cell.angle_gamma   90.00
#
_symmetry.space_group_name_H-M   'P 1'
#
loop_
_entity.id
_entity.type
_entity.pdbx_description
1 polymer ?
#
loop_
_entity_poly.entity_id
_entity_poly.type
_entity_poly.pdbx_seq_one_letter_code
_entity_poly.pdbx_strand_id
1 'polypeptide(L)'
;MKVSPKSLEYTSIEEVLNFVRDYGAGNMLRFLHAIEDNSGNVLVKEEVQVKESALARLKEIKGQYNADFKIKLTKELVGQIQDKLCEKIVFQLKTTDKKFLKFMYEENTFNYKGIIRNALSNKKHLLALFKVYEVNANFFKHICELGLLALGIVLIPDALKYKMLRRYSFLGGVFMDIARVSGDQWNRPFPDDTEKTRIAKQCANFMQKLDLPEFVCSAASNHVPLGLQDNTEVSAIPAKKGDRENPDETFFAELLIEDGESDSGPAAEEEEESGLPDKSEDFLRELLTDSLKIARYIHTVSSFTHDKEYVMEELVYFLAYNTTRGYFNELLANPLVNLFKQFEENVKRMRKLAEVEMQCLHPPAAWAYPKPKASQVLCKNKVWDCPNIVQGWDIHVISSQEAFGWVGSSLAADHYPKCKLEEELDSLPEIEPTKKVEKK
;
A
#
# COMPACT_ATOMS: atom_id res chain seq x y z
N MET A 1 -1.29 23.46 6.18
CA MET A 1 -1.80 23.32 4.79
C MET A 1 -3.31 23.10 4.81
N LYS A 2 -4.02 23.81 3.93
CA LYS A 2 -5.46 23.66 3.70
C LYS A 2 -5.70 23.06 2.32
N VAL A 3 -6.75 22.26 2.19
CA VAL A 3 -7.07 21.59 0.92
C VAL A 3 -8.55 21.77 0.65
N SER A 4 -8.85 22.42 -0.45
CA SER A 4 -10.20 22.57 -0.98
C SER A 4 -10.29 21.89 -2.36
N PRO A 5 -11.50 21.68 -2.89
CA PRO A 5 -11.65 21.19 -4.26
C PRO A 5 -10.98 22.07 -5.31
N LYS A 6 -10.76 23.37 -5.05
CA LYS A 6 -10.23 24.34 -6.02
C LYS A 6 -8.77 24.69 -5.81
N SER A 7 -8.25 24.53 -4.59
CA SER A 7 -6.92 24.98 -4.23
C SER A 7 -6.22 24.17 -3.14
N LEU A 8 -4.90 24.31 -3.13
CA LEU A 8 -4.03 23.99 -2.00
C LEU A 8 -3.58 25.32 -1.37
N GLU A 9 -3.82 25.51 -0.07
CA GLU A 9 -3.41 26.74 0.61
C GLU A 9 -2.24 26.50 1.56
N TYR A 10 -1.22 27.34 1.41
CA TYR A 10 0.01 27.34 2.18
C TYR A 10 0.23 28.69 2.84
N THR A 11 0.80 28.66 4.04
CA THR A 11 1.03 29.86 4.86
C THR A 11 2.47 30.34 4.81
N SER A 12 3.32 29.66 4.04
CA SER A 12 4.72 30.02 3.87
C SER A 12 5.23 29.67 2.46
N ILE A 13 6.18 30.47 1.98
CA ILE A 13 6.85 30.21 0.69
C ILE A 13 7.71 28.96 0.75
N GLU A 14 8.22 28.60 1.93
CA GLU A 14 8.98 27.36 2.13
C GLU A 14 8.13 26.11 1.88
N GLU A 15 6.88 26.10 2.35
CA GLU A 15 5.94 25.02 2.05
C GLU A 15 5.65 24.91 0.54
N VAL A 16 5.44 26.05 -0.15
CA VAL A 16 5.23 26.07 -1.60
C VAL A 16 6.45 25.54 -2.36
N LEU A 17 7.66 25.93 -1.95
CA LEU A 17 8.90 25.45 -2.56
C LEU A 17 9.12 23.96 -2.32
N ASN A 18 8.79 23.46 -1.12
CA ASN A 18 8.83 22.03 -0.83
C ASN A 18 7.84 21.27 -1.72
N PHE A 19 6.60 21.74 -1.83
CA PHE A 19 5.60 21.16 -2.72
C PHE A 19 6.08 21.12 -4.18
N VAL A 20 6.61 22.23 -4.69
CA VAL A 20 7.13 22.32 -6.08
C VAL A 20 8.25 21.30 -6.31
N ARG A 21 9.17 21.14 -5.35
CA ARG A 21 10.26 20.16 -5.43
C ARG A 21 9.73 18.73 -5.37
N ASP A 22 8.91 18.42 -4.37
CA ASP A 22 8.51 17.05 -4.05
C ASP A 22 7.54 16.48 -5.09
N TYR A 23 6.76 17.35 -5.74
CA TYR A 23 5.82 16.98 -6.80
C TYR A 23 6.33 17.33 -8.21
N GLY A 24 7.46 18.02 -8.37
CA GLY A 24 7.94 18.47 -9.68
C GLY A 24 6.98 19.45 -10.36
N ALA A 25 6.30 20.29 -9.57
CA ALA A 25 5.20 21.14 -10.02
C ALA A 25 5.64 22.52 -10.55
N GLY A 26 6.94 22.76 -10.74
CA GLY A 26 7.50 24.09 -11.02
C GLY A 26 6.88 24.77 -12.25
N ASN A 27 6.63 24.01 -13.31
CA ASN A 27 6.01 24.52 -14.53
C ASN A 27 4.48 24.50 -14.52
N MET A 28 3.84 23.96 -13.48
CA MET A 28 2.38 23.80 -13.39
C MET A 28 1.75 24.78 -12.39
N LEU A 29 2.58 25.47 -11.61
CA LEU A 29 2.17 26.32 -10.51
C LEU A 29 1.44 27.57 -11.01
N ARG A 30 0.24 27.80 -10.48
CA ARG A 30 -0.55 29.02 -10.67
C ARG A 30 -1.20 29.39 -9.35
N PHE A 31 -1.18 30.66 -8.96
CA PHE A 31 -1.92 31.12 -7.79
C PHE A 31 -3.33 31.56 -8.17
N LEU A 32 -4.33 31.28 -7.34
CA LEU A 32 -5.71 31.74 -7.53
C LEU A 32 -5.86 33.26 -7.38
N HIS A 33 -5.00 33.87 -6.56
CA HIS A 33 -5.00 35.30 -6.30
C HIS A 33 -3.62 35.87 -6.57
N ALA A 34 -3.57 37.17 -6.85
CA ALA A 34 -2.32 37.89 -7.00
C ALA A 34 -1.58 37.91 -5.65
N ILE A 35 -0.24 37.81 -5.72
CA ILE A 35 0.61 38.05 -4.55
C ILE A 35 1.07 39.50 -4.62
N GLU A 36 0.66 40.29 -3.64
CA GLU A 36 0.97 41.72 -3.54
C GLU A 36 1.94 41.96 -2.39
N ASP A 37 2.83 42.94 -2.57
CA ASP A 37 3.62 43.46 -1.46
C ASP A 37 2.75 44.27 -0.49
N ASN A 38 3.31 44.63 0.67
CA ASN A 38 2.61 45.42 1.69
C ASN A 38 2.23 46.84 1.22
N SER A 39 2.70 47.26 0.04
CA SER A 39 2.38 48.55 -0.61
C SER A 39 1.33 48.40 -1.72
N GLY A 40 0.82 47.19 -1.99
CA GLY A 40 -0.16 46.89 -3.04
C GLY A 40 0.43 46.67 -4.43
N ASN A 41 1.76 46.52 -4.58
CA ASN A 41 2.35 46.20 -5.88
C ASN A 41 2.23 44.69 -6.15
N VAL A 42 1.76 44.33 -7.34
CA VAL A 42 1.64 42.94 -7.77
C VAL A 42 3.02 42.33 -8.03
N LEU A 43 3.43 41.39 -7.18
CA LEU A 43 4.65 40.60 -7.31
C LEU A 43 4.45 39.41 -8.25
N VAL A 44 3.29 38.75 -8.15
CA VAL A 44 2.87 37.64 -9.02
C VAL A 44 1.41 37.84 -9.39
N LYS A 45 1.09 37.79 -10.68
CA LYS A 45 -0.28 37.89 -11.18
C LYS A 45 -1.08 36.62 -10.88
N GLU A 46 -2.37 36.78 -10.61
CA GLU A 46 -3.31 35.68 -10.48
C GLU A 46 -3.41 34.86 -11.77
N GLU A 47 -3.65 33.55 -11.62
CA GLU A 47 -3.84 32.55 -12.68
C GLU A 47 -2.74 32.43 -13.75
N VAL A 48 -1.62 33.14 -13.57
CA VAL A 48 -0.47 33.07 -14.46
C VAL A 48 0.50 31.99 -13.95
N GLN A 49 1.10 31.27 -14.90
CA GLN A 49 2.15 30.30 -14.60
C GLN A 49 3.33 30.99 -13.90
N VAL A 50 3.67 30.50 -12.71
CA VAL A 50 4.72 31.07 -11.87
C VAL A 50 6.06 30.44 -12.24
N LYS A 51 7.03 31.27 -12.61
CA LYS A 51 8.41 30.81 -12.88
C LYS A 51 9.15 30.55 -11.58
N GLU A 52 10.09 29.60 -11.58
CA GLU A 52 10.94 29.32 -10.42
C GLU A 52 11.69 30.56 -9.92
N SER A 53 12.14 31.45 -10.82
CA SER A 53 12.78 32.71 -10.46
C SER A 53 11.87 33.64 -9.64
N ALA A 54 10.55 33.59 -9.86
CA ALA A 54 9.59 34.37 -9.09
C ALA A 54 9.43 33.79 -7.67
N LEU A 55 9.44 32.46 -7.53
CA LEU A 55 9.42 31.81 -6.22
C LEU A 55 10.70 32.07 -5.42
N ALA A 56 11.86 32.05 -6.09
CA ALA A 56 13.13 32.42 -5.48
C ALA A 56 13.11 33.87 -4.98
N ARG A 57 12.60 34.80 -5.78
CA ARG A 57 12.43 36.20 -5.38
C ARG A 57 11.49 36.33 -4.17
N LEU A 58 10.34 35.66 -4.17
CA LEU A 58 9.41 35.65 -3.02
C LEU A 58 10.06 35.09 -1.75
N LYS A 59 11.00 34.16 -1.87
CA LYS A 59 11.78 33.68 -0.74
C LYS A 59 12.73 34.74 -0.18
N GLU A 60 13.38 35.52 -1.05
CA GLU A 60 14.32 36.59 -0.67
C GLU A 60 13.63 37.76 0.03
N ILE A 61 12.42 38.13 -0.41
CA ILE A 61 11.65 39.26 0.14
C ILE A 61 10.62 38.83 1.20
N LYS A 62 10.85 37.71 1.89
CA LYS A 62 9.95 37.20 2.94
C LYS A 62 9.65 38.28 3.99
N GLY A 63 8.37 38.47 4.30
CA GLY A 63 7.88 39.50 5.22
C GLY A 63 7.47 40.82 4.56
N GLN A 64 7.75 41.00 3.26
CA GLN A 64 7.31 42.18 2.50
C GLN A 64 5.95 41.98 1.80
N TYR A 65 5.31 40.83 1.96
CA TYR A 65 4.02 40.47 1.39
C TYR A 65 3.22 39.62 2.40
N ASN A 66 1.91 39.51 2.19
CA ASN A 66 1.08 38.61 2.97
C ASN A 66 1.27 37.16 2.52
N ALA A 67 1.69 36.28 3.43
CA ALA A 67 1.97 34.88 3.13
C ALA A 67 0.67 34.04 3.15
N ASP A 68 -0.14 34.22 2.11
CA ASP A 68 -1.32 33.39 1.81
C ASP A 68 -1.22 32.90 0.35
N PHE A 69 -0.76 31.67 0.18
CA PHE A 69 -0.50 31.09 -1.13
C PHE A 69 -1.58 30.07 -1.49
N LYS A 70 -2.50 30.46 -2.37
CA LYS A 70 -3.57 29.58 -2.86
C LYS A 70 -3.21 29.04 -4.24
N ILE A 71 -2.68 27.84 -4.30
CA ILE A 71 -2.30 27.18 -5.55
C ILE A 71 -3.56 26.64 -6.23
N LYS A 72 -3.81 27.03 -7.49
CA LYS A 72 -4.93 26.54 -8.32
C LYS A 72 -4.70 25.09 -8.74
N LEU A 73 -5.68 24.23 -8.52
CA LEU A 73 -5.65 22.82 -8.94
C LEU A 73 -6.03 22.67 -10.42
N THR A 74 -5.03 22.78 -11.31
CA THR A 74 -5.20 22.49 -12.74
C THR A 74 -5.22 20.98 -13.03
N LYS A 75 -5.76 20.56 -14.18
CA LYS A 75 -5.76 19.14 -14.58
C LYS A 75 -4.35 18.53 -14.61
N GLU A 76 -3.37 19.30 -15.09
CA GLU A 76 -1.95 18.91 -15.13
C GLU A 76 -1.39 18.68 -13.72
N LEU A 77 -1.62 19.63 -12.81
CA LEU A 77 -1.15 19.53 -11.42
C LEU A 77 -1.82 18.37 -10.68
N VAL A 78 -3.12 18.17 -10.88
CA VAL A 78 -3.90 17.04 -10.32
C VAL A 78 -3.34 15.71 -10.82
N GLY A 79 -3.05 15.60 -12.13
CA GLY A 79 -2.41 14.41 -12.71
C GLY A 79 -1.05 14.12 -12.11
N GLN A 80 -0.23 15.15 -11.91
CA GLN A 80 1.09 15.02 -11.28
C GLN A 80 1.01 14.56 -9.81
N ILE A 81 0.06 15.11 -9.05
CA ILE A 81 -0.21 14.68 -7.66
C ILE A 81 -0.65 13.21 -7.64
N GLN A 82 -1.53 12.81 -8.56
CA GLN A 82 -2.01 11.44 -8.71
C GLN A 82 -0.88 10.46 -8.98
N ASP A 83 0.02 10.77 -9.92
CA ASP A 83 1.16 9.91 -10.24
C ASP A 83 2.11 9.78 -9.06
N LYS A 84 2.42 10.89 -8.38
CA LYS A 84 3.30 10.90 -7.20
C LYS A 84 2.71 10.12 -6.02
N LEU A 85 1.41 10.24 -5.75
CA LEU A 85 0.77 9.45 -4.71
C LEU A 85 0.72 7.97 -5.08
N CYS A 86 0.43 7.62 -6.33
CA CYS A 86 0.47 6.23 -6.80
C CYS A 86 1.86 5.61 -6.62
N GLU A 87 2.93 6.35 -6.98
CA GLU A 87 4.32 5.94 -6.73
C GLU A 87 4.56 5.65 -5.24
N LYS A 88 4.12 6.55 -4.34
CA LYS A 88 4.30 6.41 -2.89
C LYS A 88 3.52 5.23 -2.30
N ILE A 89 2.31 4.97 -2.80
CA ILE A 89 1.48 3.84 -2.37
C ILE A 89 2.15 2.53 -2.80
N VAL A 90 2.53 2.41 -4.07
CA VAL A 90 3.19 1.22 -4.61
C VAL A 90 4.54 0.99 -3.93
N PHE A 91 5.26 2.06 -3.58
CA PHE A 91 6.53 1.96 -2.86
C PHE A 91 6.38 1.32 -1.47
N GLN A 92 5.19 1.36 -0.85
CA GLN A 92 4.95 0.66 0.43
C GLN A 92 5.17 -0.84 0.32
N LEU A 93 4.94 -1.45 -0.85
CA LEU A 93 5.24 -2.88 -1.09
C LEU A 93 6.74 -3.20 -0.96
N LYS A 94 7.62 -2.20 -1.08
CA LYS A 94 9.07 -2.35 -0.90
C LYS A 94 9.53 -2.08 0.53
N THR A 95 8.80 -1.25 1.29
CA THR A 95 9.22 -0.75 2.61
C THR A 95 8.37 -1.26 3.78
N THR A 96 7.33 -2.04 3.51
CA THR A 96 6.51 -2.65 4.56
C THR A 96 7.26 -3.79 5.24
N ASP A 97 7.08 -3.92 6.55
CA ASP A 97 7.59 -5.05 7.34
C ASP A 97 6.78 -6.33 7.07
N LYS A 98 5.58 -6.19 6.49
CA LYS A 98 4.67 -7.28 6.10
C LYS A 98 5.12 -7.89 4.78
N LYS A 99 6.22 -8.64 4.79
CA LYS A 99 6.82 -9.23 3.58
C LYS A 99 5.85 -10.07 2.74
N PHE A 100 4.85 -10.70 3.36
CA PHE A 100 3.80 -11.44 2.65
C PHE A 100 2.94 -10.52 1.75
N LEU A 101 2.78 -9.25 2.10
CA LEU A 101 2.02 -8.29 1.29
C LEU A 101 2.68 -8.12 -0.07
N LYS A 102 4.02 -7.96 -0.10
CA LYS A 102 4.77 -7.93 -1.35
C LYS A 102 4.56 -9.21 -2.16
N PHE A 103 4.62 -10.37 -1.50
CA PHE A 103 4.42 -11.68 -2.14
C PHE A 103 3.03 -11.81 -2.80
N MET A 104 1.95 -11.34 -2.16
CA MET A 104 0.60 -11.27 -2.77
C MET A 104 0.60 -10.52 -4.11
N TYR A 105 1.39 -9.46 -4.21
CA TYR A 105 1.46 -8.62 -5.40
C TYR A 105 2.37 -9.19 -6.51
N GLU A 106 3.32 -10.04 -6.15
CA GLU A 106 4.22 -10.73 -7.10
C GLU A 106 3.57 -11.97 -7.72
N GLU A 107 2.66 -12.63 -7.00
CA GLU A 107 1.98 -13.86 -7.45
C GLU A 107 0.74 -13.63 -8.34
N ASN A 108 0.27 -12.39 -8.51
CA ASN A 108 -0.86 -12.08 -9.39
C ASN A 108 -0.41 -11.52 -10.76
N THR A 109 -1.29 -11.62 -11.76
CA THR A 109 -1.01 -11.15 -13.13
C THR A 109 -1.64 -9.79 -13.47
N PHE A 110 -2.27 -9.12 -12.51
CA PHE A 110 -3.04 -7.90 -12.77
C PHE A 110 -2.17 -6.65 -12.72
N ASN A 111 -2.49 -5.65 -13.53
CA ASN A 111 -1.85 -4.34 -13.48
C ASN A 111 -2.35 -3.53 -12.27
N TYR A 112 -1.90 -3.92 -11.06
CA TYR A 112 -2.31 -3.26 -9.82
C TYR A 112 -1.93 -1.78 -9.76
N LYS A 113 -0.82 -1.38 -10.40
CA LYS A 113 -0.43 0.04 -10.50
C LYS A 113 -1.48 0.86 -11.24
N GLY A 114 -1.97 0.34 -12.36
CA GLY A 114 -3.07 0.95 -13.12
C GLY A 114 -4.37 1.01 -12.32
N ILE A 115 -4.69 -0.05 -11.55
CA ILE A 115 -5.88 -0.08 -10.68
C ILE A 115 -5.79 1.00 -9.59
N ILE A 116 -4.67 1.10 -8.88
CA ILE A 116 -4.44 2.12 -7.83
C ILE A 116 -4.53 3.52 -8.43
N ARG A 117 -3.87 3.75 -9.58
CA ARG A 117 -3.93 5.05 -10.26
C ARG A 117 -5.37 5.42 -10.60
N ASN A 118 -6.12 4.51 -11.21
CA ASN A 118 -7.52 4.73 -11.59
C ASN A 118 -8.46 4.90 -10.40
N ALA A 119 -8.16 4.28 -9.25
CA ALA A 119 -8.90 4.50 -8.03
C ALA A 119 -8.87 5.97 -7.58
N LEU A 120 -7.72 6.62 -7.78
CA LEU A 120 -7.46 8.03 -7.45
C LEU A 120 -7.83 9.01 -8.59
N SER A 121 -8.60 8.60 -9.60
CA SER A 121 -9.04 9.52 -10.65
C SER A 121 -10.10 10.51 -10.18
N ASN A 122 -10.90 10.15 -9.17
CA ASN A 122 -11.80 11.08 -8.52
C ASN A 122 -10.98 12.05 -7.66
N LYS A 123 -11.16 13.34 -7.93
CA LYS A 123 -10.41 14.43 -7.30
C LYS A 123 -10.60 14.49 -5.79
N LYS A 124 -11.81 14.25 -5.26
CA LYS A 124 -12.06 14.22 -3.80
C LYS A 124 -11.27 13.11 -3.13
N HIS A 125 -11.24 11.91 -3.72
CA HIS A 125 -10.46 10.79 -3.20
C HIS A 125 -8.96 11.12 -3.20
N LEU A 126 -8.46 11.66 -4.31
CA LEU A 126 -7.08 12.06 -4.46
C LEU A 126 -6.66 13.11 -3.44
N LEU A 127 -7.45 14.17 -3.29
CA LEU A 127 -7.15 15.30 -2.42
C LEU A 127 -7.26 14.92 -0.93
N ALA A 128 -8.22 14.05 -0.57
CA ALA A 128 -8.29 13.51 0.79
C ALA A 128 -7.01 12.76 1.14
N LEU A 129 -6.56 11.88 0.23
CA LEU A 129 -5.35 11.09 0.43
C LEU A 129 -4.07 11.95 0.40
N PHE A 130 -4.03 12.96 -0.47
CA PHE A 130 -2.97 13.98 -0.51
C PHE A 130 -2.84 14.73 0.82
N LYS A 131 -3.97 15.20 1.38
CA LYS A 131 -3.99 15.90 2.67
C LYS A 131 -3.44 15.02 3.79
N VAL A 132 -3.84 13.74 3.82
CA VAL A 132 -3.33 12.77 4.80
C VAL A 132 -1.83 12.60 4.66
N TYR A 133 -1.32 12.44 3.43
CA TYR A 133 0.11 12.26 3.19
C TYR A 133 0.94 13.47 3.68
N GLU A 134 0.50 14.69 3.36
CA GLU A 134 1.22 15.91 3.71
C GLU A 134 1.20 16.23 5.21
N VAL A 135 0.13 15.85 5.92
CA VAL A 135 -0.05 16.18 7.35
C VAL A 135 0.40 15.04 8.28
N ASN A 136 0.15 13.78 7.90
CA ASN A 136 0.45 12.62 8.74
C ASN A 136 0.95 11.43 7.89
N ALA A 137 2.23 11.48 7.49
CA ALA A 137 2.87 10.47 6.65
C ALA A 137 2.88 9.06 7.28
N ASN A 138 2.92 8.94 8.61
CA ASN A 138 2.87 7.64 9.30
C ASN A 138 1.47 7.02 9.19
N PHE A 139 0.43 7.81 9.42
CA PHE A 139 -0.94 7.36 9.21
C PHE A 139 -1.23 7.07 7.72
N PHE A 140 -0.66 7.86 6.81
CA PHE A 140 -0.71 7.55 5.38
C PHE A 140 -0.16 6.15 5.06
N LYS A 141 1.00 5.78 5.62
CA LYS A 141 1.56 4.43 5.46
C LYS A 141 0.58 3.37 5.96
N HIS A 142 0.00 3.57 7.14
CA HIS A 142 -1.01 2.65 7.73
C HIS A 142 -2.19 2.40 6.79
N ILE A 143 -2.85 3.47 6.32
CA ILE A 143 -4.02 3.33 5.45
C ILE A 143 -3.65 2.78 4.06
N CYS A 144 -2.44 3.07 3.55
CA CYS A 144 -1.96 2.47 2.31
C CYS A 144 -1.79 0.95 2.47
N GLU A 145 -1.27 0.47 3.59
CA GLU A 145 -1.16 -0.96 3.85
C GLU A 145 -2.54 -1.63 3.91
N LEU A 146 -3.54 -0.99 4.52
CA LEU A 146 -4.92 -1.49 4.54
C LEU A 146 -5.53 -1.54 3.12
N GLY A 147 -5.33 -0.48 2.33
CA GLY A 147 -5.74 -0.43 0.92
C GLY A 147 -5.08 -1.52 0.07
N LEU A 148 -3.78 -1.73 0.25
CA LEU A 148 -3.03 -2.77 -0.45
C LEU A 148 -3.44 -4.18 0.00
N LEU A 149 -3.72 -4.39 1.28
CA LEU A 149 -4.25 -5.67 1.76
C LEU A 149 -5.60 -5.97 1.11
N ALA A 150 -6.55 -5.04 1.19
CA ALA A 150 -7.89 -5.20 0.63
C ALA A 150 -7.85 -5.45 -0.89
N LEU A 151 -7.02 -4.71 -1.63
CA LEU A 151 -6.81 -4.93 -3.05
C LEU A 151 -6.15 -6.30 -3.32
N GLY A 152 -5.06 -6.63 -2.63
CA GLY A 152 -4.37 -7.90 -2.80
C GLY A 152 -5.30 -9.12 -2.60
N ILE A 153 -6.17 -9.07 -1.59
CA ILE A 153 -7.16 -10.12 -1.30
C ILE A 153 -8.06 -10.41 -2.50
N VAL A 154 -8.52 -9.38 -3.22
CA VAL A 154 -9.40 -9.56 -4.40
C VAL A 154 -8.64 -9.78 -5.71
N LEU A 155 -7.31 -9.65 -5.71
CA LEU A 155 -6.47 -9.94 -6.88
C LEU A 155 -6.06 -11.42 -6.97
N ILE A 156 -6.03 -12.14 -5.86
CA ILE A 156 -5.59 -13.54 -5.80
C ILE A 156 -6.59 -14.50 -6.45
N PRO A 157 -7.91 -14.42 -6.19
CA PRO A 157 -8.86 -15.36 -6.78
C PRO A 157 -9.04 -15.07 -8.28
N ASP A 158 -8.66 -16.02 -9.13
CA ASP A 158 -8.80 -15.91 -10.59
C ASP A 158 -10.25 -15.69 -11.05
N ALA A 159 -11.22 -16.16 -10.26
CA ALA A 159 -12.65 -15.99 -10.53
C ALA A 159 -13.12 -14.53 -10.43
N LEU A 160 -12.41 -13.68 -9.69
CA LEU A 160 -12.81 -12.30 -9.40
C LEU A 160 -12.15 -11.32 -10.36
N LYS A 161 -12.72 -11.19 -11.56
CA LYS A 161 -12.22 -10.29 -12.63
C LYS A 161 -12.90 -8.92 -12.70
N TYR A 162 -13.74 -8.60 -11.72
CA TYR A 162 -14.49 -7.35 -11.68
C TYR A 162 -13.58 -6.14 -11.43
N LYS A 163 -13.45 -5.26 -12.43
CA LYS A 163 -12.64 -4.04 -12.36
C LYS A 163 -13.09 -3.14 -11.20
N MET A 164 -14.40 -2.97 -11.04
CA MET A 164 -14.99 -2.13 -9.98
C MET A 164 -14.73 -2.68 -8.59
N LEU A 165 -14.84 -4.01 -8.39
CA LEU A 165 -14.52 -4.63 -7.10
C LEU A 165 -13.10 -4.27 -6.65
N ARG A 166 -12.12 -4.39 -7.55
CA ARG A 166 -10.71 -4.09 -7.22
C ARG A 166 -10.48 -2.62 -6.89
N ARG A 167 -11.08 -1.72 -7.67
CA ARG A 167 -11.02 -0.28 -7.44
C ARG A 167 -11.59 0.06 -6.06
N TYR A 168 -12.76 -0.48 -5.73
CA TYR A 168 -13.44 -0.18 -4.48
C TYR A 168 -12.91 -0.95 -3.28
N SER A 169 -12.32 -2.13 -3.45
CA SER A 169 -11.55 -2.80 -2.39
C SER A 169 -10.34 -1.97 -2.00
N PHE A 170 -9.62 -1.41 -2.97
CA PHE A 170 -8.52 -0.48 -2.68
C PHE A 170 -9.02 0.77 -1.93
N LEU A 171 -10.02 1.48 -2.47
CA LEU A 171 -10.53 2.71 -1.83
C LEU A 171 -11.16 2.46 -0.46
N GLY A 172 -11.95 1.40 -0.34
CA GLY A 172 -12.53 0.97 0.93
C GLY A 172 -11.44 0.67 1.96
N GLY A 173 -10.37 -0.03 1.56
CA GLY A 173 -9.25 -0.32 2.45
C GLY A 173 -8.45 0.92 2.85
N VAL A 174 -8.25 1.89 1.94
CA VAL A 174 -7.58 3.15 2.27
C VAL A 174 -8.43 3.99 3.23
N PHE A 175 -9.76 4.02 3.06
CA PHE A 175 -10.61 4.89 3.86
C PHE A 175 -11.23 4.24 5.10
N MET A 176 -11.06 2.93 5.34
CA MET A 176 -11.71 2.21 6.44
C MET A 176 -11.30 2.68 7.85
N ASP A 177 -10.17 3.38 7.97
CA ASP A 177 -9.66 3.95 9.23
C ASP A 177 -9.56 5.48 9.20
N ILE A 178 -9.99 6.14 8.12
CA ILE A 178 -9.69 7.55 7.82
C ILE A 178 -10.11 8.54 8.92
N ALA A 179 -11.17 8.24 9.67
CA ALA A 179 -11.63 9.07 10.79
C ALA A 179 -10.58 9.18 11.92
N ARG A 180 -9.59 8.28 11.97
CA ARG A 180 -8.56 8.22 13.00
C ARG A 180 -7.31 9.05 12.66
N VAL A 181 -7.30 9.79 11.55
CA VAL A 181 -6.12 10.52 11.02
C VAL A 181 -5.45 11.47 12.03
N SER A 182 -6.24 12.16 12.84
CA SER A 182 -5.77 13.10 13.86
C SER A 182 -5.61 12.45 15.25
N GLY A 183 -5.96 11.17 15.40
CA GLY A 183 -5.88 10.47 16.68
C GLY A 183 -4.47 9.97 16.98
N ASP A 184 -4.14 9.79 18.26
CA ASP A 184 -2.86 9.20 18.69
C ASP A 184 -2.91 7.67 18.82
N GLN A 185 -4.09 7.07 18.62
CA GLN A 185 -4.37 5.67 18.93
C GLN A 185 -4.55 4.79 17.69
N TRP A 186 -4.42 5.35 16.47
CA TRP A 186 -4.56 4.57 15.22
C TRP A 186 -3.63 3.36 15.12
N ASN A 187 -2.47 3.45 15.79
CA ASN A 187 -1.45 2.41 15.87
C ASN A 187 -1.66 1.44 17.05
N ARG A 188 -2.86 1.40 17.64
CA ARG A 188 -3.24 0.48 18.71
C ARG A 188 -4.47 -0.34 18.31
N PRO A 189 -4.62 -1.56 18.87
CA PRO A 189 -5.87 -2.29 18.78
C PRO A 189 -7.03 -1.47 19.33
N PHE A 190 -8.21 -1.67 18.77
CA PHE A 190 -9.42 -1.08 19.34
C PHE A 190 -9.70 -1.67 20.74
N PRO A 191 -10.23 -0.85 21.66
CA PRO A 191 -10.50 -1.30 23.04
C PRO A 191 -11.62 -2.34 23.11
N ASP A 192 -12.63 -2.21 22.25
CA ASP A 192 -13.77 -3.12 22.18
C ASP A 192 -14.48 -3.06 20.82
N ASP A 193 -15.40 -3.99 20.60
CA ASP A 193 -16.18 -4.11 19.37
C ASP A 193 -17.18 -2.96 19.15
N THR A 194 -17.59 -2.26 20.23
CA THR A 194 -18.49 -1.10 20.15
C THR A 194 -17.75 0.07 19.51
N GLU A 195 -16.51 0.30 19.92
CA GLU A 195 -15.65 1.35 19.37
C GLU A 195 -15.27 1.06 17.92
N LYS A 196 -14.91 -0.19 17.60
CA LYS A 196 -14.69 -0.61 16.20
C LYS A 196 -15.88 -0.24 15.31
N THR A 197 -17.09 -0.60 15.74
CA THR A 197 -18.33 -0.35 15.00
C THR A 197 -18.61 1.15 14.86
N ARG A 198 -18.37 1.93 15.92
CA ARG A 198 -18.56 3.38 15.92
C ARG A 198 -17.63 4.06 14.90
N ILE A 199 -16.34 3.71 14.91
CA ILE A 199 -15.35 4.26 13.98
C ILE A 199 -15.64 3.84 12.54
N ALA A 200 -16.01 2.57 12.30
CA ALA A 200 -16.38 2.10 10.98
C ALA A 200 -17.56 2.89 10.37
N LYS A 201 -18.58 3.21 11.17
CA LYS A 201 -19.70 4.07 10.75
C LYS A 201 -19.25 5.49 10.41
N GLN A 202 -18.33 6.06 11.19
CA GLN A 202 -17.79 7.40 10.91
C GLN A 202 -16.96 7.42 9.62
N CYS A 203 -16.14 6.39 9.38
CA CYS A 203 -15.42 6.22 8.13
C CYS A 203 -16.37 6.05 6.94
N ALA A 204 -17.45 5.27 7.08
CA ALA A 204 -18.47 5.13 6.04
C ALA A 204 -19.18 6.46 5.72
N ASN A 205 -19.55 7.24 6.74
CA ASN A 205 -20.11 8.57 6.56
C ASN A 205 -19.13 9.51 5.84
N PHE A 206 -17.84 9.40 6.14
CA PHE A 206 -16.82 10.16 5.44
C PHE A 206 -16.69 9.73 3.97
N MET A 207 -16.66 8.42 3.69
CA MET A 207 -16.64 7.88 2.32
C MET A 207 -17.83 8.37 1.51
N GLN A 208 -19.02 8.47 2.12
CA GLN A 208 -20.21 9.01 1.44
C GLN A 208 -20.00 10.47 1.04
N LYS A 209 -19.40 11.31 1.89
CA LYS A 209 -19.09 12.72 1.57
C LYS A 209 -18.00 12.87 0.50
N LEU A 210 -17.22 11.82 0.26
CA LEU A 210 -16.26 11.73 -0.83
C LEU A 210 -16.87 11.25 -2.15
N ASP A 211 -18.19 11.04 -2.21
CA ASP A 211 -18.94 10.51 -3.35
C ASP A 211 -18.58 9.05 -3.70
N LEU A 212 -18.20 8.23 -2.72
CA LEU A 212 -18.13 6.79 -2.93
C LEU A 212 -19.54 6.17 -3.02
N PRO A 213 -19.75 5.15 -3.87
CA PRO A 213 -21.04 4.49 -4.00
C PRO A 213 -21.56 3.93 -2.67
N GLU A 214 -22.88 3.86 -2.54
CA GLU A 214 -23.55 3.41 -1.31
C GLU A 214 -23.12 2.00 -0.90
N PHE A 215 -22.97 1.07 -1.85
CA PHE A 215 -22.53 -0.29 -1.53
C PHE A 215 -21.11 -0.34 -0.94
N VAL A 216 -20.24 0.61 -1.30
CA VAL A 216 -18.88 0.74 -0.74
C VAL A 216 -18.95 1.27 0.68
N CYS A 217 -19.76 2.31 0.90
CA CYS A 217 -19.98 2.89 2.22
C CYS A 217 -20.61 1.85 3.17
N SER A 218 -21.58 1.07 2.68
CA SER A 218 -22.20 -0.02 3.42
C SER A 218 -21.19 -1.12 3.76
N ALA A 219 -20.35 -1.52 2.81
CA ALA A 219 -19.29 -2.49 3.08
C ALA A 219 -18.31 -1.98 4.16
N ALA A 220 -17.90 -0.72 4.08
CA ALA A 220 -17.04 -0.08 5.08
C ALA A 220 -17.72 0.09 6.44
N SER A 221 -19.04 0.21 6.51
CA SER A 221 -19.75 0.26 7.80
C SER A 221 -19.80 -1.13 8.46
N ASN A 222 -19.89 -2.19 7.66
CA ASN A 222 -20.16 -3.56 8.10
C ASN A 222 -18.92 -4.47 8.13
N HIS A 223 -17.74 -3.96 7.79
CA HIS A 223 -16.51 -4.75 7.75
C HIS A 223 -15.90 -5.07 9.12
N VAL A 224 -16.54 -4.67 10.23
CA VAL A 224 -16.06 -4.98 11.58
C VAL A 224 -16.53 -6.38 11.93
N PRO A 225 -15.62 -7.35 12.08
CA PRO A 225 -16.01 -8.71 12.36
C PRO A 225 -16.19 -8.86 13.88
N LEU A 226 -17.44 -9.01 14.31
CA LEU A 226 -17.80 -9.14 15.73
C LEU A 226 -17.54 -10.59 16.20
N GLY A 227 -16.81 -10.76 17.29
CA GLY A 227 -16.55 -12.07 17.88
C GLY A 227 -15.65 -13.01 17.07
N LEU A 228 -14.77 -12.48 16.21
CA LEU A 228 -13.68 -13.28 15.66
C LEU A 228 -12.81 -13.84 16.77
N GLN A 229 -12.31 -15.05 16.54
CA GLN A 229 -11.25 -15.59 17.36
C GLN A 229 -9.90 -15.14 16.78
N ASP A 230 -9.11 -14.50 17.62
CA ASP A 230 -7.72 -14.14 17.36
C ASP A 230 -6.83 -14.64 18.50
N ASN A 231 -5.53 -14.79 18.23
CA ASN A 231 -4.55 -15.18 19.26
C ASN A 231 -3.98 -13.99 20.02
N THR A 232 -4.62 -12.83 19.89
CA THR A 232 -4.16 -11.67 20.63
C THR A 232 -4.53 -11.84 22.09
N GLU A 233 -3.64 -12.50 22.85
CA GLU A 233 -3.30 -12.07 24.21
C GLU A 233 -2.69 -10.66 24.13
N VAL A 234 -3.37 -9.71 23.48
CA VAL A 234 -3.22 -8.33 23.84
C VAL A 234 -3.69 -8.35 25.28
N SER A 235 -2.73 -8.35 26.21
CA SER A 235 -2.99 -7.97 27.59
C SER A 235 -3.87 -6.74 27.46
N ALA A 236 -5.17 -6.93 27.67
CA ALA A 236 -6.13 -5.87 27.68
C ALA A 236 -5.70 -5.08 28.89
N ILE A 237 -4.75 -4.14 28.71
CA ILE A 237 -4.53 -3.07 29.65
C ILE A 237 -5.93 -2.52 29.80
N PRO A 238 -6.56 -2.69 30.98
CA PRO A 238 -7.98 -2.45 31.11
C PRO A 238 -8.21 -1.03 30.63
N ALA A 239 -8.94 -0.90 29.52
CA ALA A 239 -9.19 0.38 28.88
C ALA A 239 -9.68 1.31 29.98
N LYS A 240 -8.93 2.38 30.26
CA LYS A 240 -9.45 3.37 31.20
C LYS A 240 -10.72 3.91 30.54
N LYS A 241 -11.75 4.17 31.35
CA LYS A 241 -13.07 4.69 30.96
C LYS A 241 -12.97 6.11 30.32
N GLY A 242 -12.24 6.22 29.22
CA GLY A 242 -11.72 7.45 28.61
C GLY A 242 -10.84 7.23 27.37
N ASP A 243 -10.46 5.99 27.01
CA ASP A 243 -9.68 5.67 25.80
C ASP A 243 -10.52 5.65 24.50
N ARG A 244 -11.59 6.45 24.42
CA ARG A 244 -12.37 6.59 23.18
C ARG A 244 -11.68 7.58 22.27
N GLU A 245 -11.49 7.20 21.01
CA GLU A 245 -10.97 8.13 20.02
C GLU A 245 -12.04 9.16 19.69
N ASN A 246 -11.69 10.45 19.68
CA ASN A 246 -12.56 11.49 19.16
C ASN A 246 -12.02 11.92 17.80
N PRO A 247 -12.57 11.42 16.69
CA PRO A 247 -12.22 11.88 15.36
C PRO A 247 -12.32 13.39 15.24
N ASP A 248 -11.30 13.98 14.63
CA ASP A 248 -11.30 15.39 14.26
C ASP A 248 -12.14 15.58 12.99
N GLU A 249 -13.40 15.97 13.17
CA GLU A 249 -14.31 16.26 12.05
C GLU A 249 -13.86 17.48 11.23
N THR A 250 -12.96 18.32 11.76
CA THR A 250 -12.47 19.52 11.07
C THR A 250 -11.34 19.22 10.08
N PHE A 251 -10.65 18.07 10.21
CA PHE A 251 -9.51 17.72 9.38
C PHE A 251 -9.84 17.77 7.89
N PHE A 252 -11.05 17.38 7.47
CA PHE A 252 -11.47 17.43 6.08
C PHE A 252 -12.49 18.52 5.75
N ALA A 253 -12.83 19.40 6.70
CA ALA A 253 -13.94 20.33 6.56
C ALA A 253 -13.89 21.13 5.25
N GLU A 254 -12.73 21.68 4.89
CA GLU A 254 -12.52 22.50 3.68
C GLU A 254 -12.63 21.72 2.37
N LEU A 255 -12.32 20.42 2.40
CA LEU A 255 -12.43 19.54 1.23
C LEU A 255 -13.89 19.13 0.97
N LEU A 256 -14.69 19.06 2.03
CA LEU A 256 -16.07 18.58 2.02
C LEU A 256 -17.10 19.71 1.86
N ILE A 257 -16.66 20.95 1.66
CA ILE A 257 -17.55 22.05 1.30
C ILE A 257 -18.05 21.78 -0.13
N GLU A 258 -19.37 21.64 -0.29
CA GLU A 258 -20.00 21.52 -1.61
C GLU A 258 -19.67 22.75 -2.46
N ASP A 259 -18.89 22.55 -3.51
CA ASP A 259 -18.50 23.59 -4.45
C ASP A 259 -19.43 23.69 -5.68
N GLY A 260 -20.53 22.92 -5.68
CA GLY A 260 -21.55 22.93 -6.74
C GLY A 260 -21.08 22.40 -8.10
N GLU A 261 -19.78 22.09 -8.23
CA GLU A 261 -19.16 21.49 -9.39
C GLU A 261 -18.90 20.01 -9.07
N SER A 262 -19.86 19.16 -9.38
CA SER A 262 -19.58 17.72 -9.48
C SER A 262 -18.53 17.57 -10.58
N ASP A 263 -17.27 17.40 -10.18
CA ASP A 263 -16.09 17.32 -11.06
C ASP A 263 -16.04 15.95 -11.78
N SER A 264 -17.20 15.42 -12.18
CA SER A 264 -17.36 14.42 -13.23
C SER A 264 -17.08 15.07 -14.59
N GLY A 265 -15.89 15.68 -14.72
CA GLY A 265 -15.39 16.17 -16.00
C GLY A 265 -15.14 14.99 -16.98
N PRO A 266 -15.17 15.25 -18.30
CA PRO A 266 -15.39 14.26 -19.36
C PRO A 266 -14.19 13.32 -19.64
N ALA A 267 -13.35 13.01 -18.66
CA ALA A 267 -12.40 11.91 -18.76
C ALA A 267 -13.01 10.54 -18.36
N ALA A 268 -14.30 10.53 -17.98
CA ALA A 268 -15.16 9.36 -18.06
C ALA A 268 -15.78 9.25 -19.47
N GLU A 269 -14.94 9.36 -20.51
CA GLU A 269 -15.34 8.88 -21.83
C GLU A 269 -15.46 7.35 -21.74
N GLU A 270 -16.72 6.91 -21.69
CA GLU A 270 -17.21 5.64 -22.21
C GLU A 270 -16.52 4.37 -21.66
N GLU A 271 -16.69 4.09 -20.37
CA GLU A 271 -16.99 2.70 -20.00
C GLU A 271 -18.49 2.68 -19.73
N GLU A 272 -19.25 2.04 -20.62
CA GLU A 272 -20.67 1.75 -20.44
C GLU A 272 -20.90 1.29 -19.00
N GLU A 273 -21.44 2.20 -18.20
CA GLU A 273 -21.96 1.93 -16.87
C GLU A 273 -23.30 1.21 -17.10
N SER A 274 -23.24 0.03 -17.72
CA SER A 274 -24.38 -0.88 -17.78
C SER A 274 -24.68 -1.21 -16.32
N GLY A 275 -25.74 -0.61 -15.78
CA GLY A 275 -26.22 -0.85 -14.43
C GLY A 275 -26.13 -2.33 -14.11
N LEU A 276 -25.22 -2.66 -13.21
CA LEU A 276 -25.08 -3.98 -12.66
C LEU A 276 -26.45 -4.32 -12.04
N PRO A 277 -27.16 -5.37 -12.45
CA PRO A 277 -28.48 -5.68 -11.90
C PRO A 277 -28.39 -5.76 -10.37
N ASP A 278 -29.38 -5.32 -9.60
CA ASP A 278 -29.33 -5.18 -8.13
C ASP A 278 -28.69 -6.40 -7.40
N LYS A 279 -28.91 -7.62 -7.91
CA LYS A 279 -28.29 -8.87 -7.41
C LYS A 279 -26.76 -8.89 -7.47
N SER A 280 -26.16 -8.16 -8.41
CA SER A 280 -24.71 -8.03 -8.57
C SER A 280 -24.13 -6.94 -7.69
N GLU A 281 -24.88 -5.91 -7.31
CA GLU A 281 -24.44 -4.95 -6.28
C GLU A 281 -24.42 -5.57 -4.89
N ASP A 282 -25.44 -6.35 -4.53
CA ASP A 282 -25.46 -7.09 -3.25
C ASP A 282 -24.27 -8.06 -3.13
N PHE A 283 -23.98 -8.79 -4.21
CA PHE A 283 -22.82 -9.69 -4.27
C PHE A 283 -21.49 -8.94 -4.18
N LEU A 284 -21.35 -7.82 -4.90
CA LEU A 284 -20.15 -6.97 -4.82
C LEU A 284 -19.99 -6.37 -3.42
N ARG A 285 -21.09 -5.96 -2.78
CA ARG A 285 -21.10 -5.46 -1.41
C ARG A 285 -20.62 -6.52 -0.44
N GLU A 286 -21.11 -7.75 -0.55
CA GLU A 286 -20.70 -8.87 0.31
C GLU A 286 -19.19 -9.16 0.17
N LEU A 287 -18.72 -9.34 -1.06
CA LEU A 287 -17.29 -9.57 -1.34
C LEU A 287 -16.42 -8.40 -0.87
N LEU A 288 -16.87 -7.17 -1.08
CA LEU A 288 -16.16 -5.98 -0.63
C LEU A 288 -16.09 -5.94 0.90
N THR A 289 -17.22 -6.17 1.58
CA THR A 289 -17.30 -6.22 3.05
C THR A 289 -16.30 -7.23 3.59
N ASP A 290 -16.28 -8.44 3.02
CA ASP A 290 -15.40 -9.50 3.47
C ASP A 290 -13.94 -9.25 3.12
N SER A 291 -13.63 -8.62 1.98
CA SER A 291 -12.27 -8.19 1.67
C SER A 291 -11.74 -7.18 2.70
N LEU A 292 -12.58 -6.26 3.17
CA LEU A 292 -12.23 -5.28 4.21
C LEU A 292 -12.10 -5.93 5.60
N LYS A 293 -12.98 -6.89 5.92
CA LYS A 293 -12.87 -7.69 7.17
C LYS A 293 -11.55 -8.45 7.22
N ILE A 294 -11.24 -9.19 6.15
CA ILE A 294 -10.01 -9.99 6.05
C ILE A 294 -8.78 -9.07 6.10
N ALA A 295 -8.81 -7.92 5.40
CA ALA A 295 -7.73 -6.94 5.45
C ALA A 295 -7.50 -6.41 6.89
N ARG A 296 -8.57 -6.05 7.60
CA ARG A 296 -8.49 -5.62 9.01
C ARG A 296 -7.91 -6.70 9.89
N TYR A 297 -8.40 -7.93 9.73
CA TYR A 297 -7.94 -9.09 10.48
C TYR A 297 -6.44 -9.33 10.28
N ILE A 298 -5.99 -9.46 9.03
CA ILE A 298 -4.58 -9.66 8.69
C ILE A 298 -3.73 -8.51 9.25
N HIS A 299 -4.18 -7.26 9.09
CA HIS A 299 -3.47 -6.11 9.63
C HIS A 299 -3.34 -6.18 11.15
N THR A 300 -4.41 -6.53 11.86
CA THR A 300 -4.43 -6.58 13.34
C THR A 300 -3.46 -7.62 13.86
N VAL A 301 -3.53 -8.86 13.34
CA VAL A 301 -2.63 -9.95 13.73
C VAL A 301 -1.17 -9.58 13.40
N SER A 302 -0.90 -9.19 12.15
CA SER A 302 0.48 -8.87 11.75
C SER A 302 1.09 -7.67 12.48
N SER A 303 0.29 -6.66 12.82
CA SER A 303 0.77 -5.47 13.55
C SER A 303 0.94 -5.73 15.04
N PHE A 304 0.06 -6.52 15.68
CA PHE A 304 -0.06 -6.56 17.14
C PHE A 304 0.27 -7.91 17.82
N THR A 305 0.45 -9.00 17.06
CA THR A 305 1.00 -10.24 17.63
C THR A 305 2.39 -9.99 18.21
N HIS A 306 2.63 -10.53 19.41
CA HIS A 306 3.87 -10.40 20.17
C HIS A 306 5.01 -11.18 19.51
N ASP A 307 4.72 -12.41 19.07
CA ASP A 307 5.68 -13.24 18.38
C ASP A 307 5.64 -13.03 16.86
N LYS A 308 6.53 -12.17 16.37
CA LYS A 308 6.64 -11.86 14.93
C LYS A 308 7.11 -13.05 14.10
N GLU A 309 7.68 -14.09 14.70
CA GLU A 309 8.18 -15.26 13.97
C GLU A 309 7.05 -16.20 13.53
N TYR A 310 5.94 -16.24 14.26
CA TYR A 310 4.81 -17.15 14.00
C TYR A 310 3.56 -16.46 13.43
N VAL A 311 3.61 -15.15 13.15
CA VAL A 311 2.48 -14.39 12.57
C VAL A 311 1.86 -15.10 11.36
N MET A 312 2.67 -15.70 10.48
CA MET A 312 2.15 -16.37 9.29
C MET A 312 1.40 -17.66 9.62
N GLU A 313 1.91 -18.45 10.57
CA GLU A 313 1.24 -19.67 11.02
C GLU A 313 -0.09 -19.33 11.70
N GLU A 314 -0.11 -18.27 12.53
CA GLU A 314 -1.34 -17.74 13.11
C GLU A 314 -2.33 -17.28 12.04
N LEU A 315 -1.86 -16.53 11.04
CA LEU A 315 -2.70 -16.09 9.94
C LEU A 315 -3.30 -17.28 9.19
N VAL A 316 -2.53 -18.33 8.86
CA VAL A 316 -3.03 -19.54 8.20
C VAL A 316 -4.10 -20.23 9.06
N TYR A 317 -3.78 -20.49 10.33
CA TYR A 317 -4.63 -21.25 11.24
C TYR A 317 -5.96 -20.56 11.48
N PHE A 318 -5.92 -19.30 11.92
CA PHE A 318 -7.12 -18.56 12.29
C PHE A 318 -7.90 -18.05 11.08
N LEU A 319 -7.25 -17.78 9.94
CA LEU A 319 -8.00 -17.49 8.70
C LEU A 319 -8.82 -18.71 8.29
N ALA A 320 -8.24 -19.91 8.29
CA ALA A 320 -8.96 -21.16 7.99
C ALA A 320 -10.09 -21.42 9.01
N TYR A 321 -9.79 -21.30 10.31
CA TYR A 321 -10.78 -21.50 11.37
C TYR A 321 -11.98 -20.55 11.26
N ASN A 322 -11.71 -19.24 11.11
CA ASN A 322 -12.76 -18.23 11.00
C ASN A 322 -13.56 -18.37 9.69
N THR A 323 -12.92 -18.83 8.62
CA THR A 323 -13.61 -19.19 7.36
C THR A 323 -14.59 -20.34 7.58
N THR A 324 -14.15 -21.46 8.19
CA THR A 324 -15.03 -22.61 8.48
C THR A 324 -16.18 -22.25 9.43
N ARG A 325 -16.00 -21.26 10.31
CA ARG A 325 -17.06 -20.74 11.18
C ARG A 325 -18.02 -19.77 10.47
N GLY A 326 -17.79 -19.45 9.20
CA GLY A 326 -18.65 -18.59 8.39
C GLY A 326 -18.40 -17.08 8.57
N TYR A 327 -17.27 -16.66 9.14
CA TYR A 327 -16.93 -15.24 9.29
C TYR A 327 -16.33 -14.62 8.02
N PHE A 328 -15.73 -15.44 7.15
CA PHE A 328 -15.11 -15.00 5.91
C PHE A 328 -15.65 -15.80 4.72
N ASN A 329 -15.90 -15.11 3.62
CA ASN A 329 -16.25 -15.73 2.36
C ASN A 329 -15.10 -16.63 1.84
N GLU A 330 -15.42 -17.91 1.63
CA GLU A 330 -14.47 -18.93 1.17
C GLU A 330 -13.77 -18.59 -0.15
N LEU A 331 -14.46 -17.87 -1.06
CA LEU A 331 -13.90 -17.45 -2.34
C LEU A 331 -12.69 -16.53 -2.18
N LEU A 332 -12.68 -15.73 -1.11
CA LEU A 332 -11.58 -14.83 -0.78
C LEU A 332 -10.55 -15.51 0.13
N ALA A 333 -11.02 -16.25 1.14
CA ALA A 333 -10.16 -16.78 2.19
C ALA A 333 -9.34 -18.02 1.77
N ASN A 334 -9.92 -18.96 1.02
CA ASN A 334 -9.22 -20.20 0.65
C ASN A 334 -7.97 -19.94 -0.22
N PRO A 335 -8.02 -19.06 -1.24
CA PRO A 335 -6.83 -18.71 -1.99
C PRO A 335 -5.74 -18.05 -1.14
N LEU A 336 -6.13 -17.25 -0.12
CA LEU A 336 -5.18 -16.65 0.82
C LEU A 336 -4.51 -17.69 1.72
N VAL A 337 -5.26 -18.67 2.23
CA VAL A 337 -4.69 -19.77 3.04
C VAL A 337 -3.62 -20.51 2.24
N ASN A 338 -3.88 -20.80 0.96
CA ASN A 338 -2.90 -21.46 0.09
C ASN A 338 -1.68 -20.58 -0.17
N LEU A 339 -1.89 -19.28 -0.42
CA LEU A 339 -0.80 -18.32 -0.62
C LEU A 339 0.09 -18.20 0.64
N PHE A 340 -0.51 -18.17 1.83
CA PHE A 340 0.24 -18.09 3.08
C PHE A 340 1.02 -19.37 3.38
N LYS A 341 0.48 -20.55 3.04
CA LYS A 341 1.25 -21.82 3.10
C LYS A 341 2.46 -21.78 2.15
N GLN A 342 2.28 -21.31 0.93
CA GLN A 342 3.40 -21.14 -0.02
C GLN A 342 4.43 -20.14 0.49
N PHE A 343 3.99 -19.04 1.12
CA PHE A 343 4.89 -18.09 1.76
C PHE A 343 5.67 -18.73 2.91
N GLU A 344 5.02 -19.53 3.75
CA GLU A 344 5.64 -20.26 4.86
C GLU A 344 6.69 -21.28 4.35
N GLU A 345 6.37 -22.03 3.30
CA GLU A 345 7.31 -22.94 2.62
C GLU A 345 8.52 -22.17 2.07
N ASN A 346 8.29 -21.01 1.46
CA ASN A 346 9.36 -20.12 1.00
C ASN A 346 10.23 -19.63 2.17
N VAL A 347 9.65 -19.28 3.32
CA VAL A 347 10.40 -18.88 4.52
C VAL A 347 11.24 -20.04 5.07
N LYS A 348 10.68 -21.25 5.17
CA LYS A 348 11.42 -22.46 5.60
C LYS A 348 12.60 -22.75 4.68
N ARG A 349 12.38 -22.63 3.37
CA ARG A 349 13.43 -22.76 2.36
C ARG A 349 14.53 -21.72 2.56
N MET A 350 14.17 -20.47 2.80
CA MET A 350 15.14 -19.39 3.05
C MET A 350 16.00 -19.65 4.29
N ARG A 351 15.41 -20.19 5.37
CA ARG A 351 16.16 -20.57 6.57
C ARG A 351 17.18 -21.67 6.28
N LYS A 352 16.77 -22.76 5.61
CA LYS A 352 17.68 -23.85 5.22
C LYS A 352 18.80 -23.36 4.31
N LEU A 353 18.50 -22.49 3.35
CA LEU A 353 19.53 -21.91 2.49
C LEU A 353 20.54 -21.07 3.29
N ALA A 354 20.09 -20.27 4.27
CA ALA A 354 20.99 -19.53 5.15
C ALA A 354 21.83 -20.47 6.03
N GLU A 355 21.27 -21.57 6.53
CA GLU A 355 22.02 -22.62 7.24
C GLU A 355 23.15 -23.19 6.36
N VAL A 356 22.85 -23.50 5.09
CA VAL A 356 23.84 -24.00 4.13
C VAL A 356 24.93 -22.95 3.85
N GLU A 357 24.56 -21.69 3.66
CA GLU A 357 25.54 -20.61 3.46
C GLU A 357 26.46 -20.43 4.67
N MET A 358 25.94 -20.61 5.89
CA MET A 358 26.71 -20.54 7.14
C MET A 358 27.67 -21.71 7.34
N GLN A 359 27.49 -22.83 6.64
CA GLN A 359 28.45 -23.95 6.62
C GLN A 359 29.68 -23.66 5.72
N CYS A 360 29.69 -22.54 5.00
CA CYS A 360 30.83 -22.15 4.17
C CYS A 360 32.10 -21.97 5.03
N LEU A 361 33.21 -22.59 4.60
CA LEU A 361 34.52 -22.38 5.23
C LEU A 361 35.08 -20.97 5.03
N HIS A 362 34.53 -20.22 4.05
CA HIS A 362 34.93 -18.86 3.72
C HIS A 362 33.70 -17.93 3.62
N PRO A 363 32.93 -17.67 4.69
CA PRO A 363 31.75 -16.81 4.61
C PRO A 363 32.10 -15.40 4.11
N PRO A 364 31.25 -14.75 3.30
CA PRO A 364 29.98 -15.19 2.73
C PRO A 364 30.13 -15.75 1.30
N ALA A 365 31.10 -16.63 1.05
CA ALA A 365 31.41 -17.08 -0.31
C ALA A 365 30.40 -18.07 -0.90
N ALA A 366 29.70 -18.86 -0.07
CA ALA A 366 28.63 -19.74 -0.56
C ALA A 366 27.43 -18.91 -1.05
N TRP A 367 26.90 -19.26 -2.22
CA TRP A 367 25.82 -18.52 -2.87
C TRP A 367 24.87 -19.49 -3.58
N ALA A 368 23.60 -19.52 -3.21
CA ALA A 368 22.65 -20.51 -3.75
C ALA A 368 22.04 -20.09 -5.12
N TYR A 369 22.16 -20.97 -6.13
CA TYR A 369 21.81 -20.79 -7.55
C TYR A 369 20.96 -21.97 -8.09
N PRO A 370 20.14 -21.83 -9.15
CA PRO A 370 19.53 -20.60 -9.65
C PRO A 370 18.38 -20.15 -8.75
N LYS A 371 18.06 -18.86 -8.73
CA LYS A 371 16.93 -18.32 -7.95
C LYS A 371 15.62 -18.38 -8.76
N PRO A 372 14.44 -18.57 -8.13
CA PRO A 372 14.20 -18.76 -6.69
C PRO A 372 14.35 -20.22 -6.22
N LYS A 373 14.49 -21.16 -7.15
CA LYS A 373 14.51 -22.60 -6.89
C LYS A 373 15.84 -23.16 -6.38
N ALA A 374 16.73 -22.31 -5.86
CA ALA A 374 18.12 -22.61 -5.47
C ALA A 374 18.39 -24.12 -5.30
N SER A 375 19.01 -24.71 -6.33
CA SER A 375 19.24 -26.15 -6.48
C SER A 375 20.73 -26.50 -6.52
N GLN A 376 21.59 -25.49 -6.43
CA GLN A 376 23.04 -25.55 -6.55
C GLN A 376 23.62 -24.49 -5.60
N VAL A 377 24.85 -24.67 -5.15
CA VAL A 377 25.60 -23.68 -4.37
C VAL A 377 26.88 -23.35 -5.12
N LEU A 378 27.18 -22.06 -5.28
CA LEU A 378 28.36 -21.54 -5.96
C LEU A 378 29.28 -20.82 -4.99
N CYS A 379 30.57 -20.75 -5.31
CA CYS A 379 31.51 -19.91 -4.59
C CYS A 379 31.61 -18.53 -5.26
N LYS A 380 30.88 -17.54 -4.73
CA LYS A 380 30.88 -16.14 -5.22
C LYS A 380 32.27 -15.51 -5.21
N ASN A 381 33.08 -15.81 -4.20
CA ASN A 381 34.43 -15.25 -4.06
C ASN A 381 35.49 -16.04 -4.83
N LYS A 382 35.11 -17.10 -5.55
CA LYS A 382 36.00 -17.92 -6.39
C LYS A 382 37.24 -18.42 -5.63
N VAL A 383 37.04 -18.93 -4.43
CA VAL A 383 38.09 -19.51 -3.58
C VAL A 383 38.44 -20.89 -4.11
N TRP A 384 39.16 -20.96 -5.23
CA TRP A 384 39.42 -22.18 -6.02
C TRP A 384 40.13 -23.31 -5.26
N ASP A 385 40.83 -22.97 -4.19
CA ASP A 385 41.54 -23.88 -3.29
C ASP A 385 40.66 -24.45 -2.18
N CYS A 386 39.39 -24.05 -2.09
CA CYS A 386 38.44 -24.56 -1.11
C CYS A 386 38.16 -26.07 -1.30
N PRO A 387 38.24 -26.89 -0.23
CA PRO A 387 38.03 -28.35 -0.33
C PRO A 387 36.59 -28.74 -0.71
N ASN A 388 35.65 -27.81 -0.55
CA ASN A 388 34.24 -28.00 -0.89
C ASN A 388 33.95 -27.70 -2.37
N ILE A 389 34.93 -27.31 -3.19
CA ILE A 389 34.71 -27.13 -4.63
C ILE A 389 34.56 -28.47 -5.35
N VAL A 390 33.61 -28.52 -6.27
CA VAL A 390 33.43 -29.62 -7.22
C VAL A 390 34.32 -29.35 -8.43
N GLN A 391 35.44 -30.08 -8.53
CA GLN A 391 36.41 -29.87 -9.61
C GLN A 391 35.80 -30.12 -11.00
N GLY A 392 36.10 -29.23 -11.95
CA GLY A 392 35.67 -29.35 -13.35
C GLY A 392 34.21 -28.93 -13.62
N TRP A 393 33.52 -28.40 -12.61
CA TRP A 393 32.13 -27.94 -12.73
C TRP A 393 32.02 -26.45 -12.38
N ASP A 394 32.00 -25.63 -13.42
CA ASP A 394 31.80 -24.18 -13.31
C ASP A 394 30.47 -23.78 -13.94
N ILE A 395 29.78 -22.84 -13.32
CA ILE A 395 28.56 -22.24 -13.86
C ILE A 395 28.90 -20.89 -14.46
N HIS A 396 28.57 -20.73 -15.73
CA HIS A 396 28.67 -19.46 -16.44
C HIS A 396 27.40 -18.64 -16.24
N VAL A 397 27.52 -17.52 -15.53
CA VAL A 397 26.45 -16.54 -15.33
C VAL A 397 26.53 -15.51 -16.46
N ILE A 398 25.57 -15.52 -17.37
CA ILE A 398 25.59 -14.70 -18.60
C ILE A 398 25.26 -13.22 -18.32
N SER A 399 24.42 -12.95 -17.30
CA SER A 399 24.02 -11.61 -16.91
C SER A 399 23.93 -11.50 -15.39
N SER A 400 24.19 -10.30 -14.86
CA SER A 400 24.14 -10.03 -13.42
C SER A 400 22.83 -10.52 -12.82
N GLN A 401 22.91 -11.43 -11.85
CA GLN A 401 21.76 -11.97 -11.16
C GLN A 401 21.55 -11.21 -9.87
N GLU A 402 20.46 -10.44 -9.81
CA GLU A 402 20.02 -9.79 -8.57
C GLU A 402 19.60 -10.83 -7.52
N ALA A 403 19.73 -10.46 -6.25
CA ALA A 403 19.22 -11.25 -5.15
C ALA A 403 17.68 -11.20 -5.10
N PHE A 404 17.00 -11.96 -5.96
CA PHE A 404 15.54 -12.04 -5.92
C PHE A 404 15.08 -12.72 -4.62
N GLY A 405 14.31 -12.01 -3.79
CA GLY A 405 13.77 -12.53 -2.52
C GLY A 405 14.79 -12.75 -1.40
N TRP A 406 16.04 -12.30 -1.56
CA TRP A 406 17.16 -12.58 -0.64
C TRP A 406 17.75 -11.33 0.00
N VAL A 407 18.27 -11.47 1.23
CA VAL A 407 19.21 -10.50 1.82
C VAL A 407 20.61 -10.88 1.36
N GLY A 408 21.22 -10.12 0.45
CA GLY A 408 22.56 -10.43 -0.07
C GLY A 408 22.94 -9.63 -1.30
N SER A 409 24.21 -9.75 -1.74
CA SER A 409 24.75 -9.00 -2.87
C SER A 409 24.70 -9.80 -4.18
N SER A 410 24.31 -9.12 -5.27
CA SER A 410 24.16 -9.68 -6.62
C SER A 410 25.41 -10.42 -7.12
N LEU A 411 25.20 -11.38 -8.00
CA LEU A 411 26.26 -12.15 -8.65
C LEU A 411 26.51 -11.56 -10.05
N ALA A 412 27.73 -11.07 -10.31
CA ALA A 412 28.09 -10.49 -11.61
C ALA A 412 28.17 -11.55 -12.70
N ALA A 413 28.14 -11.15 -13.97
CA ALA A 413 28.33 -12.08 -15.08
C ALA A 413 29.78 -12.61 -15.09
N ASP A 414 29.95 -13.90 -14.81
CA ASP A 414 31.25 -14.57 -14.75
C ASP A 414 31.10 -16.10 -14.59
N HIS A 415 32.23 -16.81 -14.51
CA HIS A 415 32.30 -18.20 -14.09
C HIS A 415 32.48 -18.32 -12.59
N TYR A 416 31.68 -19.19 -11.98
CA TYR A 416 31.74 -19.49 -10.55
C TYR A 416 31.84 -21.00 -10.33
N PRO A 417 32.77 -21.47 -9.47
CA PRO A 417 32.89 -22.88 -9.18
C PRO A 417 31.69 -23.36 -8.36
N LYS A 418 31.25 -24.57 -8.69
CA LYS A 418 30.22 -25.28 -7.94
C LYS A 418 30.76 -25.76 -6.59
N CYS A 419 29.91 -25.71 -5.57
CA CYS A 419 30.22 -26.07 -4.19
C CYS A 419 29.41 -27.32 -3.79
N LYS A 420 30.07 -28.28 -3.13
CA LYS A 420 29.47 -29.52 -2.60
C LYS A 420 28.37 -29.29 -1.56
N LEU A 421 28.32 -28.10 -0.96
CA LEU A 421 27.25 -27.70 -0.05
C LEU A 421 25.86 -27.72 -0.71
N GLU A 422 25.77 -27.86 -2.03
CA GLU A 422 24.49 -28.12 -2.71
C GLU A 422 23.82 -29.44 -2.32
N GLU A 423 24.58 -30.46 -1.89
CA GLU A 423 24.01 -31.75 -1.46
C GLU A 423 23.06 -31.57 -0.26
N GLU A 424 23.26 -30.52 0.53
CA GLU A 424 22.38 -30.12 1.64
C GLU A 424 21.06 -29.47 1.18
N LEU A 425 20.92 -29.16 -0.11
CA LEU A 425 19.69 -28.61 -0.71
C LEU A 425 18.74 -29.71 -1.18
N ASP A 426 19.22 -30.94 -1.38
CA ASP A 426 18.42 -32.07 -1.89
C ASP A 426 17.30 -32.50 -0.92
N SER A 427 17.37 -32.08 0.35
CA SER A 427 16.30 -32.29 1.33
C SER A 427 15.11 -31.33 1.19
N LEU A 428 15.19 -30.32 0.31
CA LEU A 428 14.12 -29.33 0.11
C LEU A 428 13.01 -29.94 -0.78
N PRO A 429 11.73 -29.80 -0.40
CA PRO A 429 10.64 -30.23 -1.26
C PRO A 429 10.66 -29.46 -2.59
N GLU A 430 10.53 -30.18 -3.71
CA GLU A 430 10.37 -29.57 -5.02
C GLU A 430 9.03 -28.82 -5.08
N ILE A 431 9.08 -27.49 -5.05
CA ILE A 431 7.91 -26.68 -5.37
C ILE A 431 7.76 -26.70 -6.89
N GLU A 432 6.85 -27.56 -7.38
CA GLU A 432 6.36 -27.45 -8.75
C GLU A 432 5.75 -26.05 -8.91
N PRO A 433 6.17 -25.25 -9.91
CA PRO A 433 5.48 -24.01 -10.20
C PRO A 433 4.05 -24.42 -10.57
N THR A 434 3.06 -23.79 -9.94
CA THR A 434 1.69 -23.78 -10.46
C THR A 434 1.80 -23.48 -11.94
N LYS A 435 1.48 -24.46 -12.79
CA LYS A 435 1.57 -24.33 -14.24
C LYS A 435 0.89 -23.01 -14.59
N LYS A 436 1.67 -22.02 -15.03
CA LYS A 436 1.12 -20.88 -15.74
C LYS A 436 0.40 -21.52 -16.92
N VAL A 437 -0.93 -21.49 -16.90
CA VAL A 437 -1.73 -21.98 -18.01
C VAL A 437 -1.34 -21.09 -19.18
N GLU A 438 -0.44 -21.60 -20.02
CA GLU A 438 -0.16 -21.01 -21.33
C GLU A 438 -1.50 -20.95 -22.05
N LYS A 439 -2.01 -19.73 -22.21
CA LYS A 439 -3.19 -19.51 -23.03
C LYS A 439 -2.80 -19.85 -24.46
N LYS A 440 -3.45 -20.88 -25.01
CA LYS A 440 -3.63 -21.04 -26.45
C LYS A 440 -4.54 -19.95 -26.98
#